data_AF-A0A538J7N2-F1
#
_entry.id   AF-A0A538J7N2-F1
#
_cell.length_a   1.000
_cell.length_b   1.000
_cell.length_c   1.000
_cell.angle_alpha   90.00
_cell.angle_beta   90.00
_cell.angle_gamma   90.00
#
_symmetry.space_group_name_H-M   'P 1'
#
loop_
_entity.id
_entity.type
_entity.pdbx_description
1 polymer ?
#
loop_
_entity_poly.entity_id
_entity_poly.type
_entity_poly.pdbx_seq_one_letter_code
_entity_poly.pdbx_strand_id
1 'polypeptide(L)' 'MSTMVQVAVAGDVAEAEEIQEILRNAGIDSELQAATDDDPLTVLVPESSLEAAQDAIEALTEPDDLIAEP' A
#
# COMPACT_ATOMS: atom_id res chain seq x y z
N MET A 1 10.13 15.44 11.17
CA MET A 1 9.91 13.99 11.33
C MET A 1 8.57 13.73 10.69
N SER A 2 8.53 12.99 9.58
CA SER A 2 7.26 12.62 8.95
C SER A 2 6.65 11.51 9.79
N THR A 3 5.42 11.69 10.25
CA THR A 3 4.66 10.64 10.90
C THR A 3 4.41 9.56 9.86
N MET A 4 4.80 8.32 10.15
CA MET A 4 4.43 7.19 9.31
C MET A 4 3.03 6.71 9.71
N VAL A 5 2.17 6.55 8.72
CA VAL A 5 0.78 6.11 8.88
C VAL A 5 0.54 4.88 8.03
N GLN A 6 -0.31 3.99 8.53
CA GLN A 6 -0.68 2.78 7.84
C GLN A 6 -1.56 3.10 6.63
N VAL A 7 -1.16 2.62 5.46
CA VAL A 7 -1.97 2.71 4.23
C VAL A 7 -2.63 1.38 3.89
N ALA A 8 -1.95 0.26 4.11
CA ALA A 8 -2.45 -1.07 3.77
C ALA A 8 -1.89 -2.15 4.69
N VAL A 9 -2.55 -3.31 4.72
CA VAL A 9 -2.08 -4.53 5.39
C VAL A 9 -2.00 -5.61 4.34
N ALA A 10 -0.83 -6.20 4.19
CA ALA A 10 -0.57 -7.33 3.32
C ALA A 10 -0.65 -8.64 4.10
N GLY A 11 -1.30 -9.64 3.51
CA GLY A 11 -1.41 -10.98 4.09
C GLY A 11 -0.07 -11.73 4.16
N ASP A 12 0.85 -11.43 3.24
CA ASP A 12 2.16 -12.07 3.13
C ASP A 12 3.19 -11.11 2.52
N VAL A 13 4.45 -11.56 2.48
CA VAL A 13 5.58 -10.75 2.00
C VAL A 13 5.43 -10.39 0.52
N ALA A 14 4.89 -11.29 -0.31
CA ALA A 14 4.78 -11.03 -1.75
C ALA A 14 3.77 -9.90 -1.99
N GLU A 15 2.60 -9.95 -1.34
CA GLU A 15 1.59 -8.90 -1.42
C GLU A 15 2.13 -7.54 -0.91
N ALA A 16 2.94 -7.57 0.16
CA ALA A 16 3.57 -6.36 0.71
C ALA A 16 4.58 -5.73 -0.27
N GLU A 17 5.35 -6.57 -0.96
CA GLU A 17 6.29 -6.15 -1.99
C GLU A 17 5.58 -5.56 -3.22
N GLU A 18 4.45 -6.13 -3.64
CA GLU A 18 3.61 -5.58 -4.72
C GLU A 18 3.10 -4.17 -4.38
N ILE A 19 2.56 -3.98 -3.18
CA ILE A 19 2.09 -2.67 -2.71
C ILE A 19 3.26 -1.68 -2.61
N GLN A 20 4.42 -2.11 -2.10
CA GLN A 20 5.61 -1.27 -2.05
C GLN A 20 6.09 -0.87 -3.45
N GLU A 21 6.01 -1.77 -4.43
CA GLU A 21 6.41 -1.48 -5.81
C GLU A 21 5.48 -0.45 -6.46
N ILE A 22 4.17 -0.55 -6.22
CA ILE A 22 3.17 0.45 -6.63
C ILE A 22 3.54 1.83 -6.07
N LEU A 23 3.75 1.92 -4.75
CA LEU A 23 4.08 3.18 -4.08
C LEU A 23 5.42 3.74 -4.58
N ARG A 24 6.42 2.88 -4.78
CA ARG A 24 7.71 3.28 -5.34
C ARG A 24 7.57 3.83 -6.77
N ASN A 25 6.75 3.21 -7.62
CA ASN A 25 6.49 3.72 -8.97
C ASN A 25 5.80 5.09 -8.95
N ALA A 26 4.97 5.35 -7.95
CA ALA A 26 4.38 6.67 -7.70
C ALA A 26 5.37 7.68 -7.08
N GLY A 27 6.60 7.26 -6.74
CA GLY A 27 7.60 8.11 -6.08
C GLY A 27 7.32 8.36 -4.60
N ILE A 28 6.56 7.46 -3.96
CA ILE A 28 6.17 7.53 -2.55
C ILE A 28 7.09 6.63 -1.74
N ASP A 29 7.71 7.20 -0.70
CA ASP A 29 8.45 6.41 0.29
C ASP A 29 7.48 5.57 1.12
N SER A 30 7.79 4.28 1.28
CA SER A 30 6.99 3.35 2.08
C SER A 30 7.88 2.42 2.89
N GLU A 31 7.45 2.07 4.10
CA GLU A 31 8.11 1.12 4.99
C GLU A 31 7.21 -0.09 5.26
N LEU A 32 7.80 -1.28 5.37
CA LEU A 32 7.10 -2.49 5.75
C LEU A 32 7.38 -2.80 7.22
N GLN A 33 6.31 -3.01 8.00
CA GLN A 33 6.41 -3.37 9.40
C GLN A 33 5.65 -4.67 9.66
N ALA A 34 6.37 -5.72 10.03
CA ALA A 34 5.81 -6.98 10.50
C ALA A 34 5.77 -7.00 12.04
N ALA A 35 4.69 -7.54 12.62
CA ALA A 35 4.62 -7.75 14.07
C ALA A 35 5.46 -8.97 14.51
N THR A 36 5.49 -10.02 13.68
CA THR A 36 6.26 -11.27 13.86
C THR A 36 6.49 -11.92 12.48
N ASP A 37 7.38 -12.92 12.35
CA ASP A 37 7.73 -13.60 11.08
C ASP A 37 6.54 -14.22 10.31
N ASP A 38 5.43 -14.53 10.98
CA ASP A 38 4.20 -15.12 10.40
C ASP A 38 3.00 -14.17 10.45
N ASP A 39 3.20 -12.91 10.86
CA ASP A 39 2.13 -11.92 10.94
C ASP A 39 2.00 -11.12 9.64
N PRO A 40 0.80 -10.63 9.33
CA PRO A 40 0.57 -9.77 8.18
C PRO A 40 1.46 -8.51 8.24
N LEU A 41 1.99 -8.13 7.08
CA LEU A 41 2.89 -6.99 6.94
C LEU A 41 2.09 -5.71 6.78
N THR A 42 2.39 -4.71 7.60
CA THR A 42 1.76 -3.40 7.49
C THR A 42 2.61 -2.50 6.61
N VAL A 43 2.00 -1.92 5.58
CA VAL A 43 2.64 -0.92 4.72
C VAL A 43 2.36 0.45 5.30
N LEU A 44 3.44 1.17 5.60
CA LEU A 44 3.44 2.48 6.21
C LEU A 44 3.96 3.51 5.20
N VAL A 45 3.36 4.69 5.17
CA VAL A 45 3.77 5.82 4.32
C VAL A 45 3.82 7.11 5.12
N PRO A 46 4.57 8.13 4.68
CA PRO A 46 4.49 9.46 5.27
C PRO A 46 3.04 9.95 5.25
N GLU A 47 2.57 10.53 6.36
CA GLU A 47 1.22 11.09 6.49
C GLU A 47 0.89 12.09 5.38
N SER A 48 1.88 12.87 4.95
CA SER A 48 1.75 13.82 3.84
C SER A 48 1.52 13.16 2.47
N SER A 49 1.84 11.88 2.34
CA SER A 49 1.70 11.07 1.13
C SER A 49 0.59 10.03 1.24
N LEU A 50 -0.16 9.98 2.35
CA LEU A 50 -1.20 8.98 2.58
C LEU A 50 -2.26 8.98 1.47
N GLU A 51 -2.77 10.16 1.10
CA GLU A 51 -3.80 10.29 0.07
C GLU A 51 -3.27 9.88 -1.31
N ALA A 52 -2.05 10.30 -1.66
CA ALA A 52 -1.39 9.90 -2.91
C ALA A 52 -1.08 8.39 -2.94
N ALA A 53 -0.78 7.79 -1.78
CA ALA A 53 -0.51 6.37 -1.65
C ALA A 53 -1.79 5.55 -1.86
N GLN A 54 -2.92 5.99 -1.29
CA GLN A 54 -4.23 5.37 -1.54
C GLN A 54 -4.61 5.45 -3.01
N ASP A 55 -4.49 6.63 -3.62
CA ASP A 55 -4.81 6.86 -5.03
C ASP A 55 -3.93 6.00 -5.96
N ALA A 56 -2.64 5.89 -5.67
CA ALA A 56 -1.72 5.04 -6.42
C ALA A 56 -2.05 3.53 -6.30
N ILE A 57 -2.44 3.08 -5.11
CA ILE A 57 -2.86 1.70 -4.88
C ILE A 57 -4.15 1.44 -5.64
N GLU A 58 -5.21 2.22 -5.42
CA GLU A 58 -6.50 2.10 -6.13
C GLU A 58 -6.31 2.12 -7.66
N ALA A 59 -5.50 3.04 -8.21
CA ALA A 59 -5.27 3.16 -9.64
C ALA A 59 -4.52 1.97 -10.28
N LEU A 60 -3.68 1.27 -9.51
CA LEU A 60 -2.88 0.14 -10.01
C LEU A 60 -3.45 -1.23 -9.65
N THR A 61 -4.24 -1.31 -8.57
CA THR A 61 -4.93 -2.55 -8.16
C THR A 61 -6.35 -2.67 -8.71
N GLU A 62 -6.98 -1.59 -9.16
CA GLU A 62 -8.33 -1.61 -9.74
C GLU A 62 -8.40 -1.15 -11.21
N PRO A 63 -8.04 -1.99 -12.19
CA PRO A 63 -8.48 -1.80 -13.56
C PRO A 63 -9.86 -2.45 -13.87
N ASP A 64 -10.46 -3.24 -12.97
CA ASP A 64 -11.52 -4.21 -13.36
C ASP A 64 -12.76 -4.36 -12.43
N ASP A 65 -13.08 -3.42 -11.53
CA ASP A 65 -14.40 -3.42 -10.82
C ASP A 65 -15.39 -2.36 -11.35
N LEU A 66 -15.18 -1.88 -12.59
CA LEU A 66 -16.21 -1.19 -13.39
C LEU A 66 -17.19 -2.18 -14.06
N ILE A 67 -17.44 -3.35 -13.45
CA ILE A 67 -18.53 -4.24 -13.85
C ILE A 67 -19.62 -4.19 -12.78
N ALA A 68 -20.23 -3.03 -12.64
CA ALA A 68 -21.58 -2.92 -12.10
C ALA A 68 -22.49 -2.38 -13.20
N GLU A 69 -23.28 -3.27 -13.82
CA GLU A 69 -24.66 -3.08 -14.34
C GLU A 69 -25.01 -4.30 -15.22
N PRO A 70 -26.02 -5.11 -14.85
CA PRO A 70 -27.42 -4.74 -15.09
C PRO A 70 -28.41 -4.93 -13.91
#